data_AF-J1RS10-F1
#
_entry.id   AF-J1RS10-F1
#
_cell.length_a   1.000
_cell.length_b   1.000
_cell.length_c   1.000
_cell.angle_alpha   90.00
_cell.angle_beta   90.00
_cell.angle_gamma   90.00
#
_symmetry.space_group_name_H-M   'P 1'
#
loop_
_entity.id
_entity.type
_entity.pdbx_description
1 polymer ?
#
loop_
_entity_poly.entity_id
_entity_poly.type
_entity_poly.pdbx_seq_one_letter_code
_entity_poly.pdbx_strand_id
1 'polypeptide(L)' 'MRDIIWEAPYCGEGNNCFRIGTDDQGNAYIAVAGAEGAYVTDTREALRTLIREIKAGKADHLL' A
#
# COMPACT_ATOMS: atom_id res chain seq x y z
N MET A 1 16.91 -6.54 -2.19
CA MET A 1 15.55 -6.27 -1.65
C MET A 1 15.76 -5.85 -0.21
N ARG A 2 15.14 -4.77 0.27
CA ARG A 2 15.17 -4.45 1.71
C ARG A 2 14.54 -5.62 2.47
N ASP A 3 15.02 -5.88 3.68
CA ASP A 3 14.47 -6.96 4.50
C ASP A 3 13.13 -6.48 5.07
N ILE A 4 12.03 -6.79 4.37
CA ILE A 4 10.68 -6.36 4.75
C ILE A 4 10.05 -7.46 5.58
N ILE A 5 9.64 -7.11 6.79
CA ILE A 5 8.90 -8.00 7.69
C ILE A 5 7.41 -7.87 7.36
N TRP A 6 6.83 -8.95 6.84
CA TRP A 6 5.43 -8.97 6.42
C TRP A 6 4.51 -9.49 7.52
N GLU A 7 3.43 -8.78 7.77
CA GLU A 7 2.34 -9.21 8.64
C GLU A 7 1.51 -10.33 7.97
N ALA A 8 0.55 -10.88 8.73
CA ALA A 8 -0.44 -11.81 8.19
C ALA A 8 -1.28 -11.13 7.09
N PRO A 9 -1.73 -11.87 6.07
CA PRO A 9 -2.56 -11.29 5.02
C PRO A 9 -3.89 -10.74 5.55
N TYR A 10 -4.26 -9.56 5.08
CA TYR A 10 -5.59 -8.98 5.21
C TYR A 10 -6.40 -9.29 3.94
N CYS A 11 -7.47 -10.09 4.08
CA CYS A 11 -8.30 -10.51 2.95
C CYS A 11 -9.68 -9.86 3.04
N GLY A 12 -10.03 -9.06 2.04
CA GLY A 12 -11.38 -8.55 1.84
C GLY A 12 -12.29 -9.53 1.09
N GLU A 13 -13.51 -9.11 0.79
CA GLU A 13 -14.42 -9.89 -0.07
C GLU A 13 -13.82 -10.09 -1.47
N GLY A 14 -14.06 -11.26 -2.07
CA GLY A 14 -13.68 -11.56 -3.46
C GLY A 14 -12.21 -11.94 -3.70
N ASN A 15 -11.54 -12.58 -2.73
CA ASN A 15 -10.14 -13.04 -2.83
C ASN A 15 -9.08 -11.93 -2.96
N ASN A 16 -9.40 -10.69 -2.59
CA ASN A 16 -8.43 -9.60 -2.56
C ASN A 16 -7.64 -9.63 -1.24
N CYS A 17 -6.55 -10.40 -1.23
CA CYS A 17 -5.66 -10.53 -0.08
C CYS A 17 -4.39 -9.67 -0.23
N PHE A 18 -4.20 -8.75 0.69
CA PHE A 18 -3.04 -7.86 0.75
C PHE A 18 -2.20 -8.15 1.99
N ARG A 19 -0.91 -7.80 1.94
CA ARG A 19 0.00 -7.82 3.09
C ARG A 19 0.55 -6.43 3.31
N ILE A 20 0.70 -6.08 4.58
CA ILE A 20 1.38 -4.89 5.04
C ILE A 20 2.72 -5.34 5.61
N GLY A 21 3.78 -4.59 5.34
CA GLY A 21 5.10 -4.88 5.86
C GLY A 21 5.89 -3.64 6.19
N THR A 22 6.91 -3.79 7.02
CA THR A 22 7.83 -2.71 7.41
C THR A 22 9.28 -3.14 7.23
N ASP A 23 10.14 -2.21 6.82
CA ASP A 23 11.59 -2.43 6.82
C ASP A 23 12.24 -1.95 8.13
N ASP A 24 13.54 -2.18 8.24
CA ASP A 24 14.38 -1.77 9.37
C ASP A 24 14.47 -0.25 9.58
N GLN A 25 14.04 0.55 8.59
CA GLN A 25 13.98 2.01 8.66
C GLN A 25 12.58 2.52 9.06
N GLY A 26 11.61 1.62 9.23
CA GLY A 26 10.24 1.95 9.55
C GLY A 26 9.41 2.43 8.35
N ASN A 27 9.87 2.21 7.11
CA ASN A 27 9.05 2.46 5.94
C ASN A 27 7.97 1.37 5.82
N ALA A 28 6.75 1.77 5.49
CA ALA A 28 5.63 0.85 5.28
C ALA A 28 5.50 0.45 3.80
N TYR A 29 5.07 -0.79 3.59
CA TYR A 29 4.87 -1.40 2.28
C TYR A 29 3.53 -2.12 2.22
N ILE A 30 2.91 -2.14 1.04
CA ILE A 30 1.69 -2.91 0.78
C ILE A 30 1.93 -3.76 -0.46
N ALA A 31 1.59 -5.05 -0.42
CA ALA A 31 1.71 -5.97 -1.56
C ALA A 31 0.49 -6.91 -1.63
N VAL A 32 0.28 -7.54 -2.78
CA VAL A 32 -0.66 -8.67 -2.90
C VAL A 32 -0.02 -9.90 -2.24
N ALA A 33 -0.80 -10.69 -1.51
CA ALA A 33 -0.31 -11.91 -0.87
C ALA A 33 0.26 -12.88 -1.92
N GLY A 34 1.49 -13.35 -1.72
CA GLY A 34 2.22 -14.20 -2.69
C GLY A 34 2.94 -13.43 -3.80
N ALA A 35 2.82 -12.10 -3.85
CA ALA A 35 3.54 -11.23 -4.78
C ALA A 35 4.33 -10.13 -4.02
N GLU A 36 4.88 -10.45 -2.86
CA GLU A 36 5.58 -9.52 -1.96
C GLU A 36 6.78 -8.83 -2.62
N GLY A 37 7.35 -9.42 -3.68
CA GLY A 37 8.41 -8.79 -4.49
C GLY A 37 7.93 -7.63 -5.38
N ALA A 38 6.63 -7.47 -5.57
CA ALA A 38 6.00 -6.41 -6.36
C ALA A 38 5.14 -5.49 -5.46
N TYR A 39 5.72 -5.05 -4.35
CA TYR A 39 5.07 -4.13 -3.43
C TYR A 39 4.80 -2.76 -4.07
N VAL A 40 3.75 -2.08 -3.62
CA VAL A 40 3.40 -0.74 -4.06
C VAL A 40 4.53 0.21 -3.68
N THR A 41 5.13 0.84 -4.69
CA THR A 41 6.10 1.91 -4.50
C THR A 41 5.50 3.16 -5.09
N ASP A 42 5.52 4.26 -4.34
CA ASP A 42 5.20 5.55 -4.91
C ASP A 42 6.31 6.55 -4.55
N THR A 43 6.39 7.61 -5.33
CA THR A 43 7.22 8.77 -5.00
C THR A 43 6.52 9.61 -3.93
N ARG A 44 7.30 10.36 -3.16
CA ARG A 44 6.76 11.31 -2.17
C ARG A 44 5.85 12.34 -2.84
N GLU A 45 6.20 12.74 -4.06
CA GLU A 45 5.50 13.73 -4.87
C GLU A 45 4.12 13.23 -5.31
N ALA A 46 4.03 11.99 -5.77
CA ALA A 46 2.76 11.38 -6.17
C ALA A 46 1.86 11.06 -4.97
N LEU A 47 2.40 10.56 -3.85
CA LEU A 47 1.62 10.42 -2.60
C LEU A 47 1.07 11.77 -2.11
N ARG A 48 1.89 12.82 -2.13
CA ARG A 48 1.46 14.18 -1.76
C ARG A 48 0.35 14.68 -2.68
N THR A 49 0.45 14.37 -3.97
CA THR A 49 -0.57 14.73 -4.97
C THR A 49 -1.86 13.99 -4.68
N LEU A 50 -1.82 12.66 -4.51
CA LEU A 50 -2.96 11.84 -4.16
C LEU A 50 -3.69 12.36 -2.92
N ILE A 51 -2.97 12.63 -1.82
CA ILE A 51 -3.57 13.17 -0.59
C ILE A 51 -4.27 14.52 -0.83
N ARG A 52 -3.67 15.41 -1.64
CA ARG A 52 -4.28 16.70 -1.99
C ARG A 52 -5.57 16.52 -2.78
N GLU A 53 -5.56 15.61 -3.74
CA GLU A 53 -6.70 15.34 -4.62
C GLU A 53 -7.85 14.66 -3.86
N ILE A 54 -7.55 13.71 -2.97
CA ILE A 54 -8.54 13.13 -2.04
C ILE A 54 -9.19 14.24 -1.20
N LYS A 55 -8.38 15.11 -0.58
CA LYS A 55 -8.89 16.24 0.22
C LYS A 55 -9.69 17.27 -0.59
N ALA A 56 -9.47 17.34 -1.90
CA ALA A 56 -10.23 18.18 -2.82
C ALA A 56 -11.54 17.53 -3.28
N GLY A 57 -11.89 16.36 -2.74
CA GLY A 57 -13.11 15.62 -3.09
C GLY A 57 -13.02 14.85 -4.40
N LYS A 58 -11.85 14.79 -5.04
CA LYS A 58 -11.72 14.10 -6.34
C LYS A 58 -11.85 12.59 -6.24
N ALA A 59 -11.73 12.02 -5.05
CA ALA A 59 -11.88 10.59 -4.80
C ALA A 59 -13.23 10.21 -4.18
N ASP A 60 -14.16 11.16 -4.01
CA ASP A 60 -15.44 10.93 -3.29
C ASP A 60 -16.37 9.98 -4.04
N HIS A 61 -16.10 9.69 -5.31
CA HIS A 61 -16.85 8.76 -6.14
C HIS A 61 -16.33 7.31 -6.09
N LEU A 62 -15.27 7.05 -5.31
CA LEU A 62 -14.63 5.73 -5.20
C LEU A 62 -15.22 4.86 -4.07
N LEU A 63 -16.19 5.35 -3.30
CA LEU A 63 -16.85 4.64 -2.20
C LEU A 63 -18.37 4.77 -2.26
#